data_AF-A0ABC8UNR5-F1
#
_entry.id   AF-A0ABC8UNR5-F1
#
_cell.length_a   1.000
_cell.length_b   1.000
_cell.length_c   1.000
_cell.angle_alpha   90.00
_cell.angle_beta   90.00
_cell.angle_gamma   90.00
#
_symmetry.space_group_name_H-M   'P 1'
#
loop_
_entity.id
_entity.type
_entity.pdbx_description
1 polymer ?
#
loop_
_entity_poly.entity_id
_entity_poly.type
_entity_poly.pdbx_seq_one_letter_code
_entity_poly.pdbx_strand_id
1 'polypeptide(L)'
;MQMPNFLMNIATFITSEVVALYLCWKLAVIAIPALSVLIIPGIIYGRMIAALGKKILLSYGAAGSIAEQAFSSIRTVLSCGGEDQTKRSYSAALQGSLKLGIKQGLIKGYALGSIGIAFAVWSFQAWYGSILVTEKRLKGGDVFTSGVCIIVGGL
;
A
#
# COMPACT_ATOMS: atom_id res chain seq x y z
N MET A 1 12.17 12.08 -6.95
CA MET A 1 10.77 12.25 -7.42
C MET A 1 9.70 11.87 -6.39
N GLN A 2 10.04 11.31 -5.21
CA GLN A 2 9.02 10.91 -4.21
C GLN A 2 8.48 12.06 -3.33
N MET A 3 9.28 13.10 -3.06
CA MET A 3 8.84 14.26 -2.25
C MET A 3 7.68 15.07 -2.87
N PRO A 4 7.69 15.43 -4.17
CA PRO A 4 6.61 16.23 -4.77
C PRO A 4 5.25 15.53 -4.73
N ASN A 5 5.23 14.21 -5.02
CA ASN A 5 3.98 13.43 -5.02
C ASN A 5 3.39 13.32 -3.62
N PHE A 6 4.23 13.21 -2.58
CA PHE A 6 3.76 13.17 -1.20
C PHE A 6 3.10 14.50 -0.77
N LEU A 7 3.73 15.62 -1.12
CA LEU A 7 3.17 16.96 -0.89
C LEU A 7 1.87 17.17 -1.66
N MET A 8 1.81 16.74 -2.92
CA MET A 8 0.61 16.82 -3.75
C MET A 8 -0.54 16.00 -3.16
N ASN A 9 -0.28 14.77 -2.69
CA ASN A 9 -1.32 13.93 -2.11
C ASN A 9 -1.86 14.49 -0.79
N ILE A 10 -0.99 15.04 0.07
CA ILE A 10 -1.43 15.71 1.31
C ILE A 10 -2.27 16.95 0.99
N ALA A 11 -1.81 17.77 0.05
CA ALA A 11 -2.54 18.98 -0.34
C ALA A 11 -3.92 18.65 -0.94
N THR A 12 -3.98 17.64 -1.81
CA THR A 12 -5.23 17.15 -2.40
C THR A 12 -6.18 16.63 -1.32
N PHE A 13 -5.70 15.82 -0.37
CA PHE A 13 -6.49 15.30 0.75
C PHE A 13 -7.10 16.43 1.59
N ILE A 14 -6.30 17.41 2.00
CA ILE A 14 -6.80 18.54 2.81
C ILE A 14 -7.84 19.35 2.01
N THR A 15 -7.55 19.64 0.75
CA THR A 15 -8.43 20.47 -0.09
C THR A 15 -9.76 19.76 -0.36
N SER A 16 -9.74 18.46 -0.63
CA SER A 16 -10.95 17.68 -0.90
C SER A 16 -11.84 17.53 0.32
N GLU A 17 -11.27 17.34 1.51
CA GLU A 17 -12.02 17.27 2.77
C GLU A 17 -12.69 18.61 3.09
N VAL A 18 -11.99 19.72 2.91
CA VAL A 18 -12.55 21.06 3.13
C VAL A 18 -13.69 21.35 2.15
N VAL A 19 -13.53 21.00 0.87
CA VAL A 19 -14.58 21.18 -0.14
C VAL A 19 -15.80 20.28 0.15
N ALA A 20 -15.57 19.04 0.60
CA ALA A 20 -16.64 18.12 0.97
C ALA A 20 -17.43 18.63 2.20
N LEU A 21 -16.75 19.18 3.21
CA LEU A 21 -17.36 19.80 4.39
C LEU A 21 -18.18 21.04 4.02
N TYR A 22 -17.70 21.85 3.08
CA TYR A 22 -18.36 23.07 2.63
C TYR A 22 -19.65 22.78 1.86
N LEU A 23 -19.63 21.78 0.98
CA LEU A 23 -20.80 21.40 0.16
C LEU A 23 -21.89 20.70 0.98
N CYS A 24 -21.51 19.75 1.83
CA CYS A 24 -22.46 18.93 2.58
C CYS A 24 -21.87 18.44 3.91
N TRP A 25 -21.92 19.30 4.94
CA TRP A 25 -21.52 18.95 6.31
C TRP A 25 -22.15 17.65 6.84
N LYS A 26 -23.44 17.39 6.55
CA LYS A 26 -24.14 16.17 6.98
C LYS A 26 -23.55 14.88 6.38
N LEU A 27 -22.98 14.98 5.17
CA LEU A 27 -22.38 13.85 4.47
C LEU A 27 -20.93 13.67 4.90
N ALA A 28 -20.22 14.78 5.10
CA ALA A 28 -18.85 14.80 5.61
C ALA A 28 -18.72 14.18 7.02
N VAL A 29 -19.68 14.44 7.94
CA VAL A 29 -19.68 13.82 9.28
C VAL A 29 -19.73 12.29 9.23
N ILE A 30 -20.38 11.72 8.21
CA ILE A 30 -20.47 10.26 7.99
C ILE A 30 -19.26 9.74 7.19
N ALA A 31 -18.64 10.60 6.38
CA ALA A 31 -17.44 10.28 5.64
C ALA A 31 -16.19 10.16 6.54
N ILE A 32 -16.08 10.98 7.59
CA ILE A 32 -14.97 10.94 8.56
C ILE A 32 -14.72 9.53 9.14
N PRO A 33 -15.73 8.80 9.66
CA PRO A 33 -15.53 7.43 10.12
C PRO A 33 -15.21 6.45 8.98
N ALA A 34 -15.78 6.64 7.78
CA ALA A 34 -15.46 5.82 6.62
C ALA A 34 -14.00 5.98 6.16
N LEU A 35 -13.50 7.21 6.15
CA LEU A 35 -12.09 7.56 5.89
C LEU A 35 -11.19 6.96 6.97
N SER A 36 -11.56 7.08 8.24
CA SER A 36 -10.79 6.51 9.35
C SER A 36 -10.64 4.99 9.21
N VAL A 37 -11.71 4.31 8.81
CA VAL A 37 -11.72 2.86 8.55
C VAL A 37 -10.84 2.47 7.36
N LEU A 38 -10.63 3.34 6.38
CA LEU A 38 -9.75 3.09 5.22
C LEU A 38 -8.28 3.45 5.50
N ILE A 39 -8.04 4.51 6.26
CA ILE A 39 -6.69 5.01 6.58
C ILE A 39 -5.96 4.07 7.55
N ILE A 40 -6.65 3.55 8.57
CA ILE A 40 -6.03 2.70 9.61
C ILE A 40 -5.39 1.43 9.02
N PRO A 41 -6.10 0.62 8.19
CA PRO A 41 -5.51 -0.53 7.52
C PRO A 41 -4.37 -0.11 6.58
N GLY A 42 -4.55 0.98 5.81
CA GLY A 42 -3.55 1.48 4.87
C GLY A 42 -2.20 1.79 5.54
N ILE A 43 -2.23 2.44 6.71
CA ILE A 43 -1.03 2.74 7.49
C ILE A 43 -0.38 1.46 8.04
N ILE A 44 -1.19 0.53 8.58
CA ILE A 44 -0.69 -0.73 9.14
C ILE A 44 -0.03 -1.57 8.04
N TYR A 45 -0.70 -1.74 6.89
CA TYR A 45 -0.16 -2.46 5.74
C TYR A 45 1.09 -1.79 5.18
N GLY A 46 1.07 -0.46 5.01
CA GLY A 46 2.23 0.30 4.53
C GLY A 46 3.45 0.11 5.41
N ARG A 47 3.28 0.21 6.74
CA ARG A 47 4.36 -0.03 7.71
C ARG A 47 4.87 -1.47 7.69
N MET A 48 3.96 -2.44 7.59
CA MET A 48 4.31 -3.86 7.57
C MET A 48 5.09 -4.23 6.30
N ILE A 49 4.66 -3.73 5.14
CA ILE A 49 5.35 -3.93 3.86
C ILE A 49 6.72 -3.25 3.86
N ALA A 50 6.83 -2.03 4.41
CA ALA A 50 8.10 -1.31 4.52
C ALA A 50 9.10 -2.03 5.45
N ALA A 51 8.62 -2.55 6.59
CA ALA A 51 9.43 -3.32 7.52
C ALA A 51 9.92 -4.65 6.91
N LEU A 52 9.04 -5.34 6.18
CA LEU A 52 9.39 -6.56 5.43
C LEU A 52 10.38 -6.27 4.30
N GLY A 53 10.17 -5.17 3.56
CA GLY A 53 11.06 -4.73 2.48
C GLY A 53 12.49 -4.48 2.98
N LYS A 54 12.66 -3.81 4.14
CA LYS A 54 13.97 -3.65 4.77
C LYS A 54 14.64 -4.99 5.13
N LYS A 55 13.88 -5.94 5.68
CA LYS A 55 14.42 -7.27 6.03
C LYS A 55 14.82 -8.08 4.79
N ILE A 56 14.05 -7.98 3.71
CA ILE A 56 14.39 -8.62 2.42
C ILE A 56 15.65 -8.00 1.85
N LEU A 57 15.76 -6.67 1.81
CA LEU A 57 16.96 -5.98 1.32
C LEU A 57 18.23 -6.38 2.08
N LEU A 58 18.16 -6.50 3.42
CA LEU A 58 19.30 -6.95 4.23
C LEU A 58 19.70 -8.39 3.92
N SER A 59 18.72 -9.31 3.80
CA SER A 59 18.98 -10.71 3.44
C SER A 59 19.54 -10.83 2.02
N TYR A 60 19.05 -10.02 1.08
CA TYR A 60 19.51 -10.01 -0.31
C TYR A 60 20.92 -9.43 -0.42
N GLY A 61 21.24 -8.40 0.37
CA GLY A 61 22.59 -7.82 0.44
C GLY A 61 23.63 -8.82 0.96
N ALA A 62 23.29 -9.62 1.97
CA ALA A 62 24.15 -10.70 2.45
C ALA A 62 24.41 -11.76 1.37
N ALA A 63 23.36 -12.21 0.67
CA ALA A 63 23.49 -13.14 -0.46
C ALA A 63 24.30 -12.54 -1.63
N GLY A 64 24.12 -11.25 -1.92
CA GLY A 64 24.89 -10.50 -2.91
C GLY A 64 26.37 -10.43 -2.58
N SER A 65 26.72 -10.17 -1.32
CA SER A 65 28.13 -10.14 -0.89
C SER A 65 28.83 -11.50 -1.05
N ILE A 66 28.12 -12.60 -0.77
CA ILE A 66 28.64 -13.97 -0.94
C ILE A 66 28.86 -14.27 -2.43
N ALA A 67 27.93 -13.86 -3.30
CA ALA A 67 28.09 -14.00 -4.75
C ALA A 67 29.26 -13.15 -5.27
N GLU A 68 29.41 -11.93 -4.79
CA GLU A 68 30.50 -11.03 -5.16
C GLU A 68 31.87 -11.60 -4.73
N GLN A 69 31.96 -12.19 -3.53
CA GLN A 69 33.14 -12.92 -3.06
C GLN A 69 33.46 -14.15 -3.92
N ALA A 70 32.43 -14.91 -4.32
CA ALA A 70 32.58 -16.08 -5.19
C ALA A 70 33.06 -15.70 -6.60
N PHE A 71 32.53 -14.60 -7.17
CA PHE A 71 33.00 -14.07 -8.45
C PHE A 71 34.41 -13.49 -8.37
N SER A 72 34.76 -12.83 -7.27
CA SER A 72 36.12 -12.34 -7.03
C SER A 72 37.14 -13.49 -6.95
N SER A 73 36.74 -14.65 -6.43
CA SER A 73 37.58 -15.85 -6.28
C SER A 73 37.30 -16.94 -7.35
N ILE A 74 36.69 -16.58 -8.49
CA ILE A 74 36.22 -17.51 -9.51
C ILE A 74 37.32 -18.47 -10.02
N ARG A 75 38.56 -17.97 -10.15
CA ARG A 75 39.73 -18.76 -10.58
C ARG A 75 40.09 -19.84 -9.57
N THR A 76 39.94 -19.56 -8.29
CA THR A 76 40.26 -20.49 -7.18
C THR A 76 39.17 -21.55 -7.04
N VAL A 77 37.90 -21.16 -7.16
CA VAL A 77 36.75 -22.08 -7.05
C VAL A 77 36.74 -23.10 -8.20
N LEU A 78 36.99 -22.64 -9.44
CA LEU A 78 37.14 -23.54 -10.59
C LEU A 78 38.35 -24.47 -10.45
N SER A 79 39.48 -23.98 -9.91
CA SER A 79 40.69 -24.79 -9.75
C SER A 79 40.58 -25.86 -8.64
N CYS A 80 39.71 -25.64 -7.64
CA CYS A 80 39.54 -26.55 -6.50
C CYS A 80 38.30 -27.45 -6.61
N GLY A 81 37.51 -27.36 -7.70
CA GLY A 81 36.26 -28.12 -7.87
C GLY A 81 35.15 -27.74 -6.87
N GLY A 82 35.18 -26.53 -6.31
CA GLY A 82 34.29 -26.08 -5.23
C GLY A 82 32.92 -25.54 -5.67
N GLU A 83 32.50 -25.82 -6.90
CA GLU A 83 31.27 -25.29 -7.49
C GLU A 83 30.01 -25.70 -6.71
N ASP A 84 29.96 -26.95 -6.25
CA ASP A 84 28.83 -27.48 -5.45
C ASP A 84 28.74 -26.82 -4.06
N GLN A 85 29.88 -26.56 -3.42
CA GLN A 85 29.96 -25.88 -2.12
C GLN A 85 29.43 -24.43 -2.24
N THR A 86 29.80 -23.75 -3.33
CA THR A 86 29.40 -22.37 -3.62
C THR A 86 27.92 -22.29 -3.98
N LYS A 87 27.42 -23.21 -4.81
CA LYS A 87 25.98 -23.35 -5.11
C LYS A 87 25.14 -23.60 -3.86
N ARG A 88 25.58 -24.52 -2.98
CA ARG A 88 24.87 -24.82 -1.73
C ARG A 88 24.82 -23.59 -0.80
N SER A 89 25.92 -22.87 -0.67
CA SER A 89 26.00 -21.67 0.17
C SER A 89 25.13 -20.53 -0.37
N TYR A 90 25.13 -20.32 -1.70
CA TYR A 90 24.26 -19.34 -2.35
C TYR A 90 22.77 -19.70 -2.22
N SER A 91 22.42 -20.98 -2.42
CA SER A 91 21.05 -21.48 -2.29
C SER A 91 20.54 -21.38 -0.84
N ALA A 92 21.40 -21.64 0.14
CA ALA A 92 21.08 -21.46 1.56
C ALA A 92 20.83 -19.98 1.92
N ALA A 93 21.62 -19.05 1.38
CA ALA A 93 21.43 -17.61 1.58
C ALA A 93 20.12 -17.10 0.92
N LEU A 94 19.76 -17.66 -0.25
CA LEU A 94 18.55 -17.32 -0.99
C LEU A 94 17.26 -17.86 -0.36
N GLN A 95 17.28 -19.03 0.30
CA GLN A 95 16.08 -19.58 0.94
C GLN A 95 15.47 -18.63 2.00
N GLY A 96 16.32 -17.89 2.72
CA GLY A 96 15.87 -16.87 3.67
C GLY A 96 15.08 -15.75 2.98
N SER A 97 15.65 -15.17 1.93
CA SER A 97 15.00 -14.13 1.10
C SER A 97 13.72 -14.65 0.43
N LEU A 98 13.71 -15.89 -0.06
CA LEU A 98 12.56 -16.49 -0.73
C LEU A 98 11.36 -16.61 0.23
N LYS A 99 11.57 -17.14 1.45
CA LYS A 99 10.50 -17.26 2.46
C LYS A 99 9.94 -15.89 2.86
N LEU A 100 10.81 -14.89 3.05
CA LEU A 100 10.40 -13.51 3.35
C LEU A 100 9.62 -12.88 2.18
N GLY A 101 10.06 -13.11 0.95
CA GLY A 101 9.39 -12.65 -0.27
C GLY A 101 7.99 -13.27 -0.45
N ILE A 102 7.83 -14.58 -0.21
CA ILE A 102 6.52 -15.25 -0.24
C ILE A 102 5.59 -14.65 0.82
N LYS A 103 6.09 -14.42 2.04
CA LYS A 103 5.30 -13.81 3.12
C LYS A 103 4.87 -12.39 2.78
N GLN A 104 5.76 -11.60 2.16
CA GLN A 104 5.43 -10.26 1.67
C GLN A 104 4.40 -10.31 0.53
N GLY A 105 4.51 -11.28 -0.38
CA GLY A 105 3.56 -11.52 -1.46
C GLY A 105 2.16 -11.84 -0.93
N LEU A 106 2.05 -12.70 0.07
CA LEU A 106 0.76 -13.02 0.71
C LEU A 106 0.14 -11.81 1.42
N ILE A 107 0.94 -11.00 2.12
CA ILE A 107 0.45 -9.78 2.78
C ILE A 107 -0.05 -8.76 1.75
N LYS A 108 0.68 -8.60 0.64
CA LYS A 108 0.26 -7.75 -0.48
C LYS A 108 -1.02 -8.29 -1.13
N GLY A 109 -1.12 -9.60 -1.32
CA GLY A 109 -2.32 -10.25 -1.86
C GLY A 109 -3.54 -10.04 -0.96
N TYR A 110 -3.37 -10.15 0.35
CA TYR A 110 -4.43 -9.85 1.32
C TYR A 110 -4.84 -8.38 1.31
N ALA A 111 -3.88 -7.46 1.21
CA ALA A 111 -4.14 -6.03 1.07
C ALA A 111 -4.91 -5.71 -0.23
N LEU A 112 -4.54 -6.30 -1.37
CA LEU A 112 -5.31 -6.17 -2.61
C LEU A 112 -6.70 -6.80 -2.49
N GLY A 113 -6.84 -7.95 -1.83
CA GLY A 113 -8.15 -8.57 -1.59
C GLY A 113 -9.08 -7.69 -0.75
N SER A 114 -8.51 -6.92 0.20
CA SER A 114 -9.27 -6.01 1.06
C SER A 114 -9.83 -4.77 0.32
N ILE A 115 -9.42 -4.50 -0.93
CA ILE A 115 -10.04 -3.47 -1.79
C ILE A 115 -11.54 -3.71 -2.01
N GLY A 116 -12.01 -4.96 -1.91
CA GLY A 116 -13.45 -5.27 -1.95
C GLY A 116 -14.26 -4.53 -0.89
N ILE A 117 -13.66 -4.22 0.27
CA ILE A 117 -14.29 -3.47 1.35
C ILE A 117 -14.50 -2.00 0.94
N ALA A 118 -13.59 -1.43 0.13
CA ALA A 118 -13.73 -0.06 -0.38
C ALA A 118 -14.95 0.07 -1.31
N PHE A 119 -15.23 -0.94 -2.15
CA PHE A 119 -16.44 -0.97 -2.98
C PHE A 119 -17.73 -1.03 -2.14
N ALA A 120 -17.71 -1.73 -1.00
CA ALA A 120 -18.84 -1.76 -0.07
C ALA A 120 -19.07 -0.38 0.57
N VAL A 121 -18.00 0.31 0.97
CA VAL A 121 -18.06 1.70 1.48
C VAL A 121 -18.63 2.65 0.42
N TRP A 122 -18.19 2.53 -0.83
CA TRP A 122 -18.73 3.34 -1.94
C TRP A 122 -20.23 3.11 -2.17
N SER A 123 -20.65 1.84 -2.13
CA SER A 123 -22.07 1.47 -2.27
C SER A 123 -22.92 2.07 -1.14
N PHE A 124 -22.42 2.03 0.09
CA PHE A 124 -23.10 2.63 1.24
C PHE A 124 -23.19 4.16 1.12
N GLN A 125 -22.12 4.82 0.69
CA GLN A 125 -22.10 6.26 0.48
C GLN A 125 -23.08 6.70 -0.63
N ALA A 126 -23.17 5.94 -1.73
CA ALA A 126 -24.11 6.19 -2.81
C ALA A 126 -25.57 6.02 -2.36
N TRP A 127 -25.87 4.97 -1.60
CA TRP A 127 -27.21 4.73 -1.04
C TRP A 127 -27.64 5.85 -0.09
N TYR A 128 -26.76 6.22 0.85
CA TYR A 128 -27.05 7.29 1.80
C TYR A 128 -27.16 8.67 1.14
N GLY A 129 -26.31 8.93 0.14
CA GLY A 129 -26.41 10.13 -0.70
C GLY A 129 -27.77 10.25 -1.38
N SER A 130 -28.29 9.14 -1.92
CA SER A 130 -29.62 9.10 -2.55
C SER A 130 -30.75 9.46 -1.59
N ILE A 131 -30.69 8.96 -0.34
CA ILE A 131 -31.65 9.32 0.71
C ILE A 131 -31.58 10.82 1.03
N LEU A 132 -30.36 11.39 1.13
CA LEU A 132 -30.18 12.81 1.42
C LEU A 132 -30.77 13.73 0.34
N VAL A 133 -30.67 13.34 -0.92
CA VAL A 133 -31.25 14.09 -2.06
C VAL A 133 -32.77 14.02 -2.01
N THR A 134 -33.32 12.85 -1.69
CA THR A 134 -34.77 12.59 -1.70
C THR A 134 -35.48 13.24 -0.50
N GLU A 135 -34.95 13.11 0.71
CA GLU A 135 -35.61 13.58 1.94
C GLU A 135 -35.37 15.05 2.26
N LYS A 136 -34.17 15.58 1.99
CA LYS A 136 -33.79 16.95 2.40
C LYS A 136 -33.80 17.97 1.26
N ARG A 137 -34.21 17.58 0.04
CA ARG A 137 -34.17 18.41 -1.18
C ARG A 137 -32.84 19.14 -1.38
N LEU A 138 -31.74 18.49 -0.97
CA LEU A 138 -30.40 18.99 -1.25
C LEU A 138 -30.12 18.83 -2.75
N LYS A 139 -29.37 19.76 -3.33
CA LYS A 139 -28.95 19.63 -4.73
C LYS A 139 -28.13 18.34 -4.88
N GLY A 140 -28.62 17.42 -5.72
CA GLY A 140 -27.94 16.15 -5.97
C GLY A 140 -26.50 16.31 -6.46
N GLY A 141 -26.21 17.42 -7.17
CA GLY A 141 -24.86 17.80 -7.56
C GLY A 141 -23.93 17.98 -6.36
N ASP A 142 -24.35 18.72 -5.33
CA ASP A 142 -23.50 19.00 -4.16
C ASP A 142 -23.20 17.73 -3.34
N VAL A 143 -24.19 16.84 -3.24
CA VAL A 143 -24.07 15.52 -2.58
C VAL A 143 -23.12 14.60 -3.35
N PHE A 144 -23.25 14.53 -4.67
CA PHE A 144 -22.41 13.71 -5.52
C PHE A 144 -20.96 14.23 -5.54
N THR A 145 -20.78 15.55 -5.71
CA THR A 145 -19.46 16.20 -5.71
C THR A 145 -18.76 16.02 -4.37
N SER A 146 -19.47 16.18 -3.24
CA SER A 146 -18.90 15.91 -1.92
C SER A 146 -18.42 14.45 -1.79
N GLY A 147 -19.24 13.48 -2.24
CA GLY A 147 -18.86 12.07 -2.23
C GLY A 147 -17.63 11.75 -3.09
N VAL A 148 -17.52 12.36 -4.27
CA VAL A 148 -16.35 12.20 -5.16
C VAL A 148 -15.11 12.85 -4.55
N CYS A 149 -15.24 14.03 -3.94
CA CYS A 149 -14.12 14.70 -3.26
C CYS A 149 -13.52 13.83 -2.15
N ILE A 150 -14.36 13.21 -1.31
CA ILE A 150 -13.91 12.30 -0.25
C ILE A 150 -13.10 11.11 -0.82
N ILE A 151 -13.56 10.55 -1.95
CA ILE A 151 -12.89 9.41 -2.59
C ILE A 151 -11.57 9.82 -3.22
N VAL A 152 -11.55 10.94 -3.95
CA VAL A 152 -10.35 11.46 -4.62
C VAL A 152 -9.32 11.93 -3.60
N GLY A 153 -9.75 12.46 -2.45
CA GLY A 153 -8.86 12.80 -1.34
C GLY A 153 -8.12 11.59 -0.78
N GLY A 154 -8.82 10.45 -0.65
CA GLY A 154 -8.27 9.22 -0.08
C GLY A 154 -7.36 8.39 -0.99
N LEU A 155 -7.14 8.80 -2.25
CA LEU A 155 -6.30 8.13 -3.24
C LEU A 155 -4.85 8.66 -3.23
#